data_AF-A0A2V2VQU8-F1
#
_entry.id   AF-A0A2V2VQU8-F1
#
_cell.length_a   1.000
_cell.length_b   1.000
_cell.length_c   1.000
_cell.angle_alpha   90.00
_cell.angle_beta   90.00
_cell.angle_gamma   90.00
#
_symmetry.space_group_name_H-M   'P 1'
#
loop_
_entity.id
_entity.type
_entity.pdbx_description
1 polymer ?
#
loop_
_entity_poly.entity_id
_entity_poly.type
_entity_poly.pdbx_seq_one_letter_code
_entity_poly.pdbx_strand_id
1 'polypeptide(L)'
;MISKPPPQSGSALEGSGMENANEQRDDEFLALERRAREALEELASNSEREEVSTVEYINALREYRQACQVRARYVEADLVQQVLRHLRLDEETRHVRGLTEQQTQERQALEDAHREEFQEFHRVWNARIDEFEERQMEMETALLERQNAELQIFYQEVNALTPRTAKCSRGLLDARAVEQILASQREYARAHRTKMKADRLEARDAERFMQAKIELFERREEVLRQKHQQERDVLNKKIERRRMELERLRKRELDVLFQRYMNVRRELELQQNIIRSKTGTILLKHASNTKSDASGSAALVESAGSGAFGLTVKRRHFDEAMSHRTSPASHQAPE
;
A
#
# COMPACT_ATOMS: atom_id res chain seq x y z
N MET A 1 -102.95 8.96 -67.96
CA MET A 1 -101.69 8.36 -68.47
C MET A 1 -100.74 9.54 -68.71
N ILE A 2 -99.61 9.75 -68.04
CA ILE A 2 -98.64 8.86 -67.41
C ILE A 2 -97.91 9.62 -66.29
N SER A 3 -97.48 8.83 -65.31
CA SER A 3 -96.84 9.13 -64.03
C SER A 3 -95.55 9.97 -64.07
N LYS A 4 -95.36 10.67 -62.95
CA LYS A 4 -94.10 11.22 -62.41
C LYS A 4 -93.04 10.12 -62.22
N PRO A 5 -91.74 10.46 -62.31
CA PRO A 5 -90.85 10.12 -61.18
C PRO A 5 -89.81 11.22 -60.87
N PRO A 6 -89.28 11.30 -59.63
CA PRO A 6 -88.16 12.15 -59.27
C PRO A 6 -86.82 11.39 -59.34
N PRO A 7 -85.67 12.08 -59.50
CA PRO A 7 -84.40 11.58 -58.98
C PRO A 7 -83.77 12.61 -58.04
N GLN A 8 -83.58 12.27 -56.76
CA GLN A 8 -82.33 11.71 -56.22
C GLN A 8 -81.18 12.72 -56.25
N SER A 9 -81.15 13.55 -55.22
CA SER A 9 -79.94 14.21 -54.73
C SER A 9 -78.98 13.13 -54.20
N GLY A 10 -78.10 12.66 -55.08
CA GLY A 10 -77.01 11.73 -54.76
C GLY A 10 -75.90 12.40 -53.96
N SER A 11 -75.49 11.74 -52.88
CA SER A 11 -74.29 12.04 -52.12
C SER A 11 -73.05 11.69 -52.94
N ALA A 12 -72.27 12.70 -53.31
CA ALA A 12 -71.04 12.52 -54.10
C ALA A 12 -69.85 13.31 -53.54
N LEU A 13 -69.84 13.58 -52.23
CA LEU A 13 -68.76 14.33 -51.56
C LEU A 13 -68.10 13.58 -50.39
N GLU A 14 -68.49 12.33 -50.09
CA GLU A 14 -67.86 11.54 -49.03
C GLU A 14 -66.77 10.57 -49.53
N GLY A 15 -66.62 10.39 -50.86
CA GLY A 15 -65.65 9.46 -51.46
C GLY A 15 -64.20 9.98 -51.56
N SER A 16 -63.99 11.25 -51.94
CA SER A 16 -62.63 11.76 -52.24
C SER A 16 -61.79 12.08 -50.99
N GLY A 17 -62.43 12.27 -49.84
CA GLY A 17 -61.73 12.45 -48.57
C GLY A 17 -61.16 11.15 -48.01
N MET A 18 -61.82 10.01 -48.28
CA MET A 18 -61.35 8.70 -47.85
C MET A 18 -60.21 8.17 -48.73
N GLU A 19 -60.23 8.45 -50.05
CA GLU A 19 -59.15 8.06 -50.97
C GLU A 19 -57.85 8.83 -50.68
N ASN A 20 -57.91 10.16 -50.52
CA ASN A 20 -56.74 10.97 -50.13
C ASN A 20 -56.18 10.57 -48.76
N ALA A 21 -57.04 10.24 -47.79
CA ALA A 21 -56.60 9.78 -46.47
C ALA A 21 -55.98 8.38 -46.52
N ASN A 22 -56.35 7.53 -47.48
CA ASN A 22 -55.78 6.20 -47.65
C ASN A 22 -54.42 6.25 -48.35
N GLU A 23 -54.28 7.11 -49.37
CA GLU A 23 -52.99 7.38 -50.04
C GLU A 23 -51.97 8.00 -49.07
N GLN A 24 -52.38 8.98 -48.26
CA GLN A 24 -51.51 9.56 -47.22
C GLN A 24 -51.05 8.51 -46.19
N ARG A 25 -51.94 7.61 -45.78
CA ARG A 25 -51.59 6.52 -44.85
C ARG A 25 -50.60 5.54 -45.46
N ASP A 26 -50.69 5.29 -46.76
CA ASP A 26 -49.77 4.40 -47.49
C ASP A 26 -48.41 5.07 -47.74
N ASP A 27 -48.38 6.37 -48.03
CA ASP A 27 -47.14 7.16 -48.12
C ASP A 27 -46.40 7.24 -46.77
N GLU A 28 -47.14 7.45 -45.66
CA GLU A 28 -46.59 7.43 -44.30
C GLU A 28 -45.98 6.06 -43.95
N PHE A 29 -46.59 4.97 -44.42
CA PHE A 29 -46.06 3.63 -44.21
C PHE A 29 -44.80 3.35 -45.01
N LEU A 30 -44.75 3.76 -46.27
CA LEU A 30 -43.56 3.61 -47.11
C LEU A 30 -42.39 4.43 -46.55
N ALA A 31 -42.65 5.59 -45.94
CA ALA A 31 -41.64 6.35 -45.21
C ALA A 31 -41.13 5.60 -43.97
N LEU A 32 -42.03 5.01 -43.17
CA LEU A 32 -41.66 4.18 -42.01
C LEU A 32 -40.88 2.92 -42.41
N GLU A 33 -41.26 2.28 -43.52
CA GLU A 33 -40.58 1.09 -44.03
C GLU A 33 -39.17 1.41 -44.53
N ARG A 34 -38.97 2.55 -45.21
CA ARG A 34 -37.63 3.03 -45.59
C ARG A 34 -36.77 3.30 -44.36
N ARG A 35 -37.30 4.02 -43.37
CA ARG A 35 -36.60 4.30 -42.11
C ARG A 35 -36.22 3.02 -41.36
N ALA A 36 -37.10 2.02 -41.35
CA ALA A 36 -36.82 0.73 -40.72
C ALA A 36 -35.75 -0.07 -41.49
N ARG A 37 -35.74 -0.02 -42.84
CA ARG A 37 -34.69 -0.65 -43.66
C ARG A 37 -33.34 0.01 -43.46
N GLU A 38 -33.29 1.35 -43.48
CA GLU A 38 -32.08 2.13 -43.20
C GLU A 38 -31.52 1.76 -41.82
N ALA A 39 -32.36 1.72 -40.79
CA ALA A 39 -31.95 1.28 -39.45
C ALA A 39 -31.38 -0.16 -39.44
N LEU A 40 -31.96 -1.09 -40.20
CA LEU A 40 -31.45 -2.47 -40.29
C LEU A 40 -30.12 -2.57 -41.06
N GLU A 41 -29.94 -1.78 -42.11
CA GLU A 41 -28.69 -1.70 -42.88
C GLU A 41 -27.55 -1.07 -42.05
N GLU A 42 -27.85 -0.02 -41.28
CA GLU A 42 -26.91 0.60 -40.34
C GLU A 42 -26.56 -0.36 -39.19
N LEU A 43 -27.53 -1.13 -38.69
CA LEU A 43 -27.30 -2.18 -37.69
C LEU A 43 -26.41 -3.33 -38.18
N ALA A 44 -26.45 -3.62 -39.49
CA ALA A 44 -25.63 -4.66 -40.13
C ALA A 44 -24.22 -4.19 -40.47
N SER A 45 -24.03 -2.90 -40.73
CA SER A 45 -22.75 -2.29 -41.12
C SER A 45 -21.90 -1.79 -39.95
N ASN A 46 -22.53 -1.36 -38.84
CA ASN A 46 -21.81 -0.79 -37.69
C ASN A 46 -21.39 -1.84 -36.66
N SER A 47 -20.08 -2.10 -36.58
CA SER A 47 -19.46 -2.96 -35.56
C SER A 47 -19.34 -2.29 -34.18
N GLU A 48 -19.43 -0.96 -34.10
CA GLU A 48 -19.34 -0.18 -32.85
C GLU A 48 -20.57 0.73 -32.75
N ARG A 49 -21.56 0.33 -31.96
CA ARG A 49 -22.83 1.06 -31.82
C ARG A 49 -22.70 2.16 -30.76
N GLU A 50 -23.24 3.34 -30.99
CA GLU A 50 -23.40 4.37 -29.94
C GLU A 50 -24.76 4.20 -29.26
N GLU A 51 -24.85 4.41 -27.94
CA GLU A 51 -26.09 4.21 -27.16
C GLU A 51 -27.26 5.11 -27.63
N VAL A 52 -26.96 6.29 -28.18
CA VAL A 52 -27.97 7.21 -28.72
C VAL A 52 -28.58 6.65 -30.01
N SER A 53 -27.73 6.08 -30.86
CA SER A 53 -28.10 5.49 -32.14
C SER A 53 -28.96 4.23 -31.95
N THR A 54 -28.69 3.41 -30.92
CA THR A 54 -29.49 2.20 -30.65
C THR A 54 -30.92 2.50 -30.18
N VAL A 55 -31.12 3.56 -29.38
CA VAL A 55 -32.46 4.00 -28.94
C VAL A 55 -33.30 4.47 -30.12
N GLU A 56 -32.71 5.19 -31.07
CA GLU A 56 -33.38 5.67 -32.28
C GLU A 56 -33.78 4.49 -33.20
N TYR A 57 -32.91 3.51 -33.39
CA TYR A 57 -33.24 2.28 -34.13
C TYR A 57 -34.35 1.48 -33.46
N ILE A 58 -34.32 1.33 -32.13
CA ILE A 58 -35.36 0.62 -31.37
C ILE A 58 -36.72 1.31 -31.54
N ASN A 59 -36.77 2.63 -31.52
CA ASN A 59 -38.02 3.38 -31.69
C ASN A 59 -38.56 3.26 -33.12
N ALA A 60 -37.71 3.41 -34.15
CA ALA A 60 -38.11 3.26 -35.54
C ALA A 60 -38.65 1.83 -35.83
N LEU A 61 -38.00 0.80 -35.30
CA LEU A 61 -38.45 -0.60 -35.46
C LEU A 61 -39.75 -0.89 -34.68
N ARG A 62 -39.97 -0.25 -33.52
CA ARG A 62 -41.24 -0.36 -32.78
C ARG A 62 -42.40 0.26 -33.53
N GLU A 63 -42.20 1.46 -34.10
CA GLU A 63 -43.18 2.16 -34.93
C GLU A 63 -43.54 1.32 -36.17
N TYR A 64 -42.52 0.80 -36.85
CA TYR A 64 -42.70 -0.07 -38.01
C TYR A 64 -43.46 -1.36 -37.67
N ARG A 65 -43.13 -2.02 -36.56
CA ARG A 65 -43.86 -3.21 -36.07
C ARG A 65 -45.34 -2.92 -35.83
N GLN A 66 -45.65 -1.80 -35.16
CA GLN A 66 -47.04 -1.40 -34.90
C GLN A 66 -47.79 -1.13 -36.22
N ALA A 67 -47.14 -0.49 -37.19
CA ALA A 67 -47.73 -0.24 -38.50
C ALA A 67 -48.00 -1.54 -39.30
N CYS A 68 -47.10 -2.54 -39.21
CA CYS A 68 -47.32 -3.87 -39.78
C CYS A 68 -48.48 -4.63 -39.11
N GLN A 69 -48.67 -4.48 -37.80
CA GLN A 69 -49.79 -5.07 -37.05
C GLN A 69 -51.15 -4.51 -37.48
N VAL A 70 -51.25 -3.18 -37.60
CA VAL A 70 -52.48 -2.50 -38.05
C VAL A 70 -52.88 -2.93 -39.46
N ARG A 71 -51.90 -3.22 -40.32
CA ARG A 71 -52.09 -3.71 -41.70
C ARG A 71 -52.17 -5.24 -41.83
N ALA A 72 -52.24 -5.99 -40.72
CA ALA A 72 -52.29 -7.46 -40.70
C ALA A 72 -51.10 -8.18 -41.37
N ARG A 73 -49.93 -7.52 -41.50
CA ARG A 73 -48.68 -8.12 -41.97
C ARG A 73 -47.90 -8.76 -40.82
N TYR A 74 -48.40 -9.89 -40.36
CA TYR A 74 -47.89 -10.55 -39.15
C TYR A 74 -46.50 -11.16 -39.30
N VAL A 75 -46.12 -11.61 -40.50
CA VAL A 75 -44.79 -12.22 -40.74
C VAL A 75 -43.68 -11.17 -40.59
N GLU A 76 -43.88 -9.99 -41.18
CA GLU A 76 -42.96 -8.85 -41.06
C GLU A 76 -42.90 -8.35 -39.60
N ALA A 77 -44.06 -8.27 -38.93
CA ALA A 77 -44.13 -7.87 -37.53
C ALA A 77 -43.39 -8.87 -36.61
N ASP A 78 -43.42 -10.17 -36.88
CA ASP A 78 -42.69 -11.18 -36.11
C ASP A 78 -41.17 -11.09 -36.36
N LEU A 79 -40.74 -10.87 -37.60
CA LEU A 79 -39.32 -10.68 -37.91
C LEU A 79 -38.74 -9.46 -37.18
N VAL A 80 -39.45 -8.32 -37.24
CA VAL A 80 -39.06 -7.09 -36.52
C VAL A 80 -39.07 -7.31 -35.01
N GLN A 81 -40.02 -8.11 -34.49
CA GLN A 81 -40.03 -8.50 -33.09
C GLN A 81 -38.80 -9.32 -32.68
N GLN A 82 -38.36 -10.26 -33.53
CA GLN A 82 -37.15 -11.04 -33.29
C GLN A 82 -35.89 -10.16 -33.30
N VAL A 83 -35.79 -9.21 -34.24
CA VAL A 83 -34.69 -8.23 -34.29
C VAL A 83 -34.67 -7.35 -33.03
N LEU A 84 -35.82 -6.81 -32.61
CA LEU A 84 -35.92 -6.02 -31.38
C LEU A 84 -35.50 -6.81 -30.13
N ARG A 85 -35.79 -8.11 -30.06
CA ARG A 85 -35.30 -8.99 -28.97
C ARG A 85 -33.78 -9.14 -29.02
N HIS A 86 -33.20 -9.36 -30.20
CA HIS A 86 -31.76 -9.49 -30.37
C HIS A 86 -31.03 -8.20 -29.98
N LEU A 87 -31.51 -7.04 -30.46
CA LEU A 87 -30.92 -5.74 -30.12
C LEU A 87 -30.93 -5.47 -28.62
N ARG A 88 -32.03 -5.80 -27.93
CA ARG A 88 -32.12 -5.68 -26.48
C ARG A 88 -31.12 -6.58 -25.75
N LEU A 89 -30.99 -7.83 -26.19
CA LEU A 89 -30.03 -8.77 -25.63
C LEU A 89 -28.58 -8.32 -25.88
N ASP A 90 -28.29 -7.78 -27.06
CA ASP A 90 -26.98 -7.21 -27.42
C ASP A 90 -26.62 -6.03 -26.51
N GLU A 91 -27.54 -5.10 -26.31
CA GLU A 91 -27.35 -3.93 -25.42
C GLU A 91 -27.08 -4.35 -23.98
N GLU A 92 -27.85 -5.28 -23.46
CA GLU A 92 -27.64 -5.79 -22.10
C GLU A 92 -26.33 -6.55 -21.97
N THR A 93 -25.96 -7.33 -22.98
CA THR A 93 -24.67 -8.04 -23.03
C THR A 93 -23.51 -7.04 -23.05
N ARG A 94 -23.62 -5.96 -23.83
CA ARG A 94 -22.66 -4.85 -23.83
C ARG A 94 -22.57 -4.20 -22.45
N HIS A 95 -23.71 -3.93 -21.81
CA HIS A 95 -23.75 -3.37 -20.46
C HIS A 95 -23.04 -4.27 -19.44
N VAL A 96 -23.25 -5.59 -19.50
CA VAL A 96 -22.54 -6.57 -18.64
C VAL A 96 -21.03 -6.54 -18.88
N ARG A 97 -20.60 -6.44 -20.15
CA ARG A 97 -19.19 -6.32 -20.51
C ARG A 97 -18.58 -5.04 -19.92
N GLY A 98 -19.26 -3.90 -20.05
CA GLY A 98 -18.83 -2.63 -19.45
C GLY A 98 -18.73 -2.70 -17.93
N LEU A 99 -19.71 -3.31 -17.26
CA LEU A 99 -19.66 -3.56 -15.81
C LEU A 99 -18.47 -4.46 -15.43
N THR A 100 -18.19 -5.50 -16.20
CA THR A 100 -17.06 -6.42 -15.93
C THR A 100 -15.72 -5.71 -16.09
N GLU A 101 -15.61 -4.83 -17.08
CA GLU A 101 -14.43 -3.99 -17.28
C GLU A 101 -14.23 -3.02 -16.12
N GLN A 102 -15.28 -2.31 -15.69
CA GLN A 102 -15.25 -1.44 -14.51
C GLN A 102 -14.82 -2.21 -13.25
N GLN A 103 -15.38 -3.39 -13.01
CA GLN A 103 -14.98 -4.25 -11.89
C GLN A 103 -13.50 -4.64 -11.93
N THR A 104 -12.95 -4.83 -13.13
CA THR A 104 -11.54 -5.15 -13.33
C THR A 104 -10.66 -3.94 -13.02
N GLN A 105 -11.05 -2.75 -13.50
CA GLN A 105 -10.36 -1.50 -13.22
C GLN A 105 -10.38 -1.16 -11.73
N GLU A 106 -11.52 -1.35 -11.04
CA GLU A 106 -11.62 -1.15 -9.59
C GLU A 106 -10.65 -2.06 -8.81
N ARG A 107 -10.54 -3.33 -9.21
CA ARG A 107 -9.61 -4.29 -8.59
C ARG A 107 -8.16 -3.89 -8.83
N GLN A 108 -7.81 -3.48 -10.05
CA GLN A 108 -6.47 -3.00 -10.38
C GLN A 108 -6.13 -1.75 -9.57
N ALA A 109 -7.03 -0.77 -9.51
CA ALA A 109 -6.84 0.44 -8.72
C ALA A 109 -6.65 0.15 -7.23
N LEU A 110 -7.40 -0.82 -6.66
CA LEU A 110 -7.21 -1.27 -5.29
C LEU A 110 -5.83 -1.90 -5.06
N GLU A 111 -5.39 -2.76 -5.98
CA GLU A 111 -4.09 -3.43 -5.92
C GLU A 111 -2.93 -2.43 -6.04
N ASP A 112 -3.05 -1.45 -6.94
CA ASP A 112 -2.06 -0.40 -7.14
C ASP A 112 -1.95 0.51 -5.91
N ALA A 113 -3.09 0.95 -5.36
CA ALA A 113 -3.13 1.72 -4.12
C ALA A 113 -2.51 0.94 -2.95
N HIS A 114 -2.80 -0.36 -2.82
CA HIS A 114 -2.16 -1.19 -1.79
C HIS A 114 -0.66 -1.33 -2.00
N ARG A 115 -0.20 -1.45 -3.26
CA ARG A 115 1.23 -1.52 -3.59
C ARG A 115 1.97 -0.25 -3.18
N GLU A 116 1.37 0.92 -3.43
CA GLU A 116 1.92 2.21 -3.02
C GLU A 116 1.99 2.33 -1.49
N GLU A 117 0.92 1.96 -0.78
CA GLU A 117 0.92 1.94 0.69
C GLU A 117 1.99 1.02 1.27
N PHE A 118 2.18 -0.15 0.64
CA PHE A 118 3.19 -1.11 1.04
C PHE A 118 4.60 -0.56 0.82
N GLN A 119 4.85 0.08 -0.33
CA GLN A 119 6.12 0.75 -0.62
C GLN A 119 6.41 1.87 0.38
N GLU A 120 5.43 2.71 0.69
CA GLU A 120 5.59 3.79 1.68
C GLU A 120 5.82 3.23 3.07
N PHE A 121 5.09 2.19 3.47
CA PHE A 121 5.32 1.48 4.73
C PHE A 121 6.78 1.01 4.83
N HIS A 122 7.30 0.37 3.78
CA HIS A 122 8.69 -0.07 3.74
C HIS A 122 9.68 1.10 3.80
N ARG A 123 9.42 2.19 3.09
CA ARG A 123 10.27 3.38 3.10
C ARG A 123 10.38 3.97 4.50
N VAL A 124 9.25 4.21 5.15
CA VAL A 124 9.17 4.76 6.51
C VAL A 124 9.86 3.85 7.52
N TRP A 125 9.61 2.54 7.43
CA TRP A 125 10.23 1.58 8.35
C TRP A 125 11.73 1.42 8.13
N ASN A 126 12.21 1.46 6.90
CA ASN A 126 13.64 1.43 6.61
C ASN A 126 14.30 2.68 7.19
N ALA A 127 13.77 3.88 6.93
CA ALA A 127 14.30 5.11 7.50
C ALA A 127 14.33 5.09 9.04
N ARG A 128 13.28 4.55 9.68
CA ARG A 128 13.24 4.39 11.14
C ARG A 128 14.29 3.41 11.68
N ILE A 129 14.60 2.35 10.93
CA ILE A 129 15.65 1.40 11.27
C ILE A 129 17.02 2.06 11.07
N ASP A 130 17.22 2.76 9.97
CA ASP A 130 18.47 3.47 9.66
C ASP A 130 18.79 4.49 10.76
N GLU A 131 17.83 5.32 11.18
CA GLU A 131 17.99 6.25 12.30
C GLU A 131 18.32 5.54 13.62
N PHE A 132 17.74 4.35 13.86
CA PHE A 132 18.05 3.57 15.05
C PHE A 132 19.48 3.06 15.01
N GLU A 133 19.92 2.53 13.87
CA GLU A 133 21.27 2.00 13.67
C GLU A 133 22.33 3.10 13.75
N GLU A 134 22.07 4.28 13.17
CA GLU A 134 22.93 5.46 13.30
C GLU A 134 23.12 5.85 14.77
N ARG A 135 22.04 5.98 15.53
CA ARG A 135 22.11 6.28 16.98
C ARG A 135 22.83 5.19 17.77
N GLN A 136 22.71 3.91 17.38
CA GLN A 136 23.44 2.84 18.05
C GLN A 136 24.94 2.95 17.77
N MET A 137 25.32 3.23 16.51
CA MET A 137 26.71 3.46 16.13
C MET A 137 27.32 4.63 16.91
N GLU A 138 26.60 5.74 17.05
CA GLU A 138 27.04 6.89 17.86
C GLU A 138 27.24 6.53 19.34
N MET A 139 26.33 5.74 19.92
CA MET A 139 26.47 5.29 21.31
C MET A 139 27.66 4.34 21.49
N GLU A 140 27.89 3.44 20.54
CA GLU A 140 29.04 2.52 20.55
C GLU A 140 30.37 3.28 20.39
N THR A 141 30.46 4.22 19.45
CA THR A 141 31.66 5.04 19.26
C THR A 141 31.96 5.87 20.50
N ALA A 142 30.96 6.55 21.07
CA ALA A 142 31.13 7.32 22.31
C ALA A 142 31.59 6.44 23.50
N LEU A 143 31.08 5.21 23.61
CA LEU A 143 31.53 4.25 24.62
C LEU A 143 33.00 3.87 24.38
N LEU A 144 33.38 3.54 23.14
CA LEU A 144 34.75 3.18 22.80
C LEU A 144 35.73 4.34 23.04
N GLU A 145 35.37 5.56 22.67
CA GLU A 145 36.17 6.76 22.91
C GLU A 145 36.39 6.99 24.41
N ARG A 146 35.34 6.87 25.22
CA ARG A 146 35.45 6.94 26.67
C ARG A 146 36.37 5.86 27.23
N GLN A 147 36.22 4.62 26.79
CA GLN A 147 37.05 3.50 27.23
C GLN A 147 38.52 3.68 26.84
N ASN A 148 38.77 4.20 25.63
CA ASN A 148 40.12 4.54 25.16
C ASN A 148 40.74 5.67 25.99
N ALA A 149 39.98 6.72 26.32
CA ALA A 149 40.46 7.79 27.18
C ALA A 149 40.78 7.27 28.61
N GLU A 150 39.92 6.42 29.17
CA GLU A 150 40.17 5.75 30.46
C GLU A 150 41.47 4.91 30.42
N LEU A 151 41.71 4.16 29.33
CA LEU A 151 42.95 3.40 29.14
C LEU A 151 44.18 4.30 29.00
N GLN A 152 44.08 5.40 28.25
CA GLN A 152 45.18 6.35 28.10
C GLN A 152 45.58 6.97 29.44
N ILE A 153 44.59 7.39 30.24
CA ILE A 153 44.83 7.91 31.60
C ILE A 153 45.48 6.82 32.46
N PHE A 154 44.98 5.59 32.41
CA PHE A 154 45.58 4.46 33.14
C PHE A 154 47.06 4.24 32.76
N TYR A 155 47.39 4.22 31.47
CA TYR A 155 48.78 4.07 31.04
C TYR A 155 49.66 5.28 31.42
N GLN A 156 49.12 6.49 31.40
CA GLN A 156 49.82 7.68 31.89
C GLN A 156 50.11 7.58 33.38
N GLU A 157 49.16 7.12 34.21
CA GLU A 157 49.36 6.87 35.64
C GLU A 157 50.44 5.80 35.88
N VAL A 158 50.41 4.70 35.12
CA VAL A 158 51.40 3.61 35.17
C VAL A 158 52.82 4.13 34.87
N ASN A 159 52.94 4.99 33.86
CA ASN A 159 54.20 5.60 33.45
C ASN A 159 54.68 6.69 34.42
N ALA A 160 53.75 7.48 34.97
CA ALA A 160 54.03 8.57 35.91
C ALA A 160 54.40 8.06 37.31
N LEU A 161 53.98 6.84 37.67
CA LEU A 161 54.44 6.14 38.87
C LEU A 161 55.94 5.84 38.77
N THR A 162 56.72 6.86 39.09
CA THR A 162 58.17 6.77 39.26
C THR A 162 58.45 5.90 40.48
N PRO A 163 59.55 5.11 40.48
CA PRO A 163 60.03 4.38 41.65
C PRO A 163 60.55 5.36 42.70
N ARG A 164 59.70 6.25 43.22
CA ARG A 164 60.19 7.42 43.96
C ARG A 164 60.64 7.08 45.38
N THR A 165 60.23 5.94 45.93
CA THR A 165 60.85 5.35 47.13
C THR A 165 60.41 3.89 47.24
N ALA A 166 61.00 3.00 46.43
CA ALA A 166 61.10 1.62 46.92
C ALA A 166 61.91 1.74 48.21
N LYS A 167 61.31 1.48 49.37
CA LYS A 167 62.04 1.52 50.64
C LYS A 167 63.17 0.51 50.49
N CYS A 168 64.40 1.01 50.26
CA CYS A 168 65.59 0.19 50.14
C CYS A 168 65.59 -0.80 51.30
N SER A 169 65.93 -2.07 51.03
CA SER A 169 66.00 -3.03 52.11
C SER A 169 66.94 -2.49 53.19
N ARG A 170 66.59 -2.74 54.46
CA ARG A 170 67.41 -2.29 55.59
C ARG A 170 68.88 -2.72 55.44
N GLY A 171 69.11 -3.92 54.89
CA GLY A 171 70.44 -4.41 54.56
C GLY A 171 71.18 -3.61 53.48
N LEU A 172 70.48 -3.03 52.50
CA LEU A 172 71.08 -2.12 51.52
C LEU A 172 71.50 -0.79 52.17
N LEU A 173 70.64 -0.21 53.00
CA LEU A 173 70.94 1.01 53.74
C LEU A 173 72.14 0.83 54.68
N ASP A 174 72.16 -0.28 55.42
CA ASP A 174 73.25 -0.65 56.32
C ASP A 174 74.56 -0.88 55.52
N ALA A 175 74.50 -1.56 54.37
CA ALA A 175 75.67 -1.77 53.51
C ALA A 175 76.23 -0.46 52.92
N ARG A 176 75.36 0.49 52.54
CA ARG A 176 75.77 1.82 52.05
C ARG A 176 76.38 2.68 53.17
N ALA A 177 75.84 2.58 54.39
CA ALA A 177 76.43 3.25 55.56
C ALA A 177 77.83 2.70 55.88
N VAL A 178 77.99 1.37 55.88
CA VAL A 178 79.30 0.72 56.08
C VAL A 178 80.28 1.06 54.95
N GLU A 179 79.82 1.13 53.70
CA GLU A 179 80.62 1.59 52.56
C GLU A 179 81.20 2.99 52.80
N GLN A 180 80.36 3.95 53.21
CA GLN A 180 80.80 5.32 53.50
C GLN A 180 81.79 5.38 54.66
N ILE A 181 81.54 4.63 55.74
CA ILE A 181 82.44 4.57 56.89
C ILE A 181 83.81 4.03 56.45
N LEU A 182 83.86 2.91 55.73
CA LEU A 182 85.11 2.32 55.23
C LEU A 182 85.84 3.25 54.24
N ALA A 183 85.10 3.97 53.41
CA ALA A 183 85.67 4.98 52.50
C ALA A 183 86.28 6.15 53.29
N SER A 184 85.61 6.64 54.34
CA SER A 184 86.12 7.71 55.22
C SER A 184 87.39 7.30 55.98
N GLN A 185 87.49 6.02 56.34
CA GLN A 185 88.67 5.42 56.98
C GLN A 185 89.81 5.09 55.98
N ARG A 186 89.64 5.42 54.69
CA ARG A 186 90.58 5.13 53.59
C ARG A 186 90.81 3.63 53.34
N GLU A 187 89.93 2.76 53.81
CA GLU A 187 89.97 1.32 53.56
C GLU A 187 89.31 0.97 52.21
N TYR A 188 89.89 1.45 51.11
CA TYR A 188 89.27 1.36 49.77
C TYR A 188 89.00 -0.07 49.29
N ALA A 189 89.88 -1.03 49.62
CA ALA A 189 89.69 -2.42 49.23
C ALA A 189 88.47 -3.06 49.91
N ARG A 190 88.18 -2.71 51.18
CA ARG A 190 87.01 -3.20 51.89
C ARG A 190 85.74 -2.42 51.51
N ALA A 191 85.86 -1.11 51.28
CA ALA A 191 84.78 -0.29 50.74
C ALA A 191 84.31 -0.82 49.38
N HIS A 192 85.21 -1.14 48.45
CA HIS A 192 84.87 -1.69 47.14
C HIS A 192 84.15 -3.04 47.21
N ARG A 193 84.57 -3.94 48.11
CA ARG A 193 83.87 -5.21 48.35
C ARG A 193 82.46 -5.00 48.91
N THR A 194 82.29 -4.00 49.78
CA THR A 194 80.99 -3.64 50.36
C THR A 194 80.09 -2.99 49.31
N LYS A 195 80.63 -2.12 48.47
CA LYS A 195 79.94 -1.56 47.29
C LYS A 195 79.39 -2.65 46.37
N MET A 196 80.21 -3.62 45.98
CA MET A 196 79.76 -4.73 45.11
C MET A 196 78.61 -5.55 45.74
N LYS A 197 78.59 -5.67 47.07
CA LYS A 197 77.47 -6.31 47.79
C LYS A 197 76.23 -5.41 47.82
N ALA A 198 76.40 -4.10 48.03
CA ALA A 198 75.33 -3.12 47.99
C ALA A 198 74.69 -3.03 46.60
N ASP A 199 75.48 -2.92 45.54
CA ASP A 199 75.01 -2.85 44.14
C ASP A 199 74.20 -4.12 43.76
N ARG A 200 74.60 -5.30 44.26
CA ARG A 200 73.83 -6.55 44.07
C ARG A 200 72.50 -6.55 44.83
N LEU A 201 72.48 -5.99 46.04
CA LEU A 201 71.25 -5.86 46.83
C LEU A 201 70.29 -4.85 46.20
N GLU A 202 70.82 -3.75 45.68
CA GLU A 202 70.08 -2.73 44.95
C GLU A 202 69.43 -3.30 43.68
N ALA A 203 70.15 -4.08 42.88
CA ALA A 203 69.59 -4.76 41.71
C ALA A 203 68.42 -5.70 42.08
N ARG A 204 68.57 -6.49 43.15
CA ARG A 204 67.52 -7.41 43.63
C ARG A 204 66.30 -6.68 44.21
N ASP A 205 66.52 -5.56 44.89
CA ASP A 205 65.43 -4.74 45.42
C ASP A 205 64.68 -4.02 44.28
N ALA A 206 65.41 -3.57 43.25
CA ALA A 206 64.83 -2.99 42.03
C ALA A 206 63.99 -4.01 41.26
N GLU A 207 64.48 -5.23 41.06
CA GLU A 207 63.73 -6.32 40.41
C GLU A 207 62.45 -6.67 41.16
N ARG A 208 62.53 -6.87 42.48
CA ARG A 208 61.35 -7.16 43.32
C ARG A 208 60.32 -6.04 43.28
N PHE A 209 60.77 -4.79 43.26
CA PHE A 209 59.88 -3.64 43.13
C PHE A 209 59.22 -3.58 41.76
N MET A 210 59.98 -3.81 40.68
CA MET A 210 59.42 -3.87 39.32
C MET A 210 58.37 -4.97 39.20
N GLN A 211 58.64 -6.17 39.74
CA GLN A 211 57.67 -7.27 39.76
C GLN A 211 56.39 -6.90 40.51
N ALA A 212 56.52 -6.36 41.73
CA ALA A 212 55.35 -5.93 42.50
C ALA A 212 54.56 -4.80 41.82
N LYS A 213 55.25 -3.89 41.12
CA LYS A 213 54.64 -2.83 40.31
C LYS A 213 53.85 -3.41 39.13
N ILE A 214 54.45 -4.35 38.39
CA ILE A 214 53.80 -5.05 37.27
C ILE A 214 52.55 -5.79 37.75
N GLU A 215 52.66 -6.61 38.80
CA GLU A 215 51.54 -7.37 39.34
C GLU A 215 50.37 -6.48 39.81
N LEU A 216 50.66 -5.34 40.45
CA LEU A 216 49.63 -4.39 40.86
C LEU A 216 48.88 -3.82 39.65
N PHE A 217 49.61 -3.52 38.56
CA PHE A 217 49.00 -2.99 37.36
C PHE A 217 48.24 -4.02 36.56
N GLU A 218 48.77 -5.23 36.40
CA GLU A 218 48.05 -6.32 35.75
C GLU A 218 46.69 -6.56 36.42
N ARG A 219 46.65 -6.55 37.76
CA ARG A 219 45.39 -6.66 38.52
C ARG A 219 44.44 -5.50 38.25
N ARG A 220 44.96 -4.26 38.22
CA ARG A 220 44.13 -3.07 37.95
C ARG A 220 43.63 -3.03 36.50
N GLU A 221 44.48 -3.40 35.56
CA GLU A 221 44.15 -3.50 34.14
C GLU A 221 43.08 -4.56 33.90
N GLU A 222 43.19 -5.72 34.54
CA GLU A 222 42.21 -6.79 34.44
C GLU A 222 40.82 -6.34 34.95
N VAL A 223 40.77 -5.64 36.09
CA VAL A 223 39.51 -5.07 36.60
C VAL A 223 38.93 -4.03 35.63
N LEU A 224 39.78 -3.16 35.05
CA LEU A 224 39.34 -2.16 34.08
C LEU A 224 38.81 -2.81 32.80
N ARG A 225 39.50 -3.83 32.29
CA ARG A 225 39.08 -4.61 31.12
C ARG A 225 37.75 -5.32 31.37
N GLN A 226 37.57 -5.93 32.54
CA GLN A 226 36.31 -6.54 32.93
C GLN A 226 35.18 -5.53 33.00
N LYS A 227 35.42 -4.33 33.56
CA LYS A 227 34.45 -3.23 33.57
C LYS A 227 34.05 -2.84 32.14
N HIS A 228 35.02 -2.61 31.25
CA HIS A 228 34.76 -2.24 29.85
C HIS A 228 33.99 -3.33 29.10
N GLN A 229 34.30 -4.61 29.36
CA GLN A 229 33.56 -5.73 28.78
C GLN A 229 32.10 -5.76 29.27
N GLN A 230 31.87 -5.59 30.57
CA GLN A 230 30.53 -5.56 31.14
C GLN A 230 29.70 -4.40 30.58
N GLU A 231 30.28 -3.22 30.42
CA GLU A 231 29.61 -2.06 29.82
C GLU A 231 29.19 -2.35 28.37
N ARG A 232 30.08 -2.93 27.56
CA ARG A 232 29.78 -3.35 26.19
C ARG A 232 28.67 -4.40 26.15
N ASP A 233 28.74 -5.41 27.01
CA ASP A 233 27.73 -6.47 27.06
C ASP A 233 26.35 -5.93 27.43
N VAL A 234 26.29 -4.97 28.37
CA VAL A 234 25.04 -4.30 28.75
C VAL A 234 24.49 -3.47 27.59
N LEU A 235 25.35 -2.73 26.88
CA LEU A 235 24.95 -1.96 25.70
C LEU A 235 24.42 -2.88 24.60
N ASN A 236 25.16 -3.94 24.24
CA ASN A 236 24.75 -4.92 23.24
C ASN A 236 23.41 -5.57 23.57
N LYS A 237 23.17 -5.94 24.84
CA LYS A 237 21.88 -6.48 25.27
C LYS A 237 20.74 -5.46 25.19
N LYS A 238 21.01 -4.16 25.34
CA LYS A 238 20.01 -3.11 25.14
C LYS A 238 19.70 -2.94 23.64
N ILE A 239 20.73 -2.89 22.81
CA ILE A 239 20.62 -2.80 21.34
C ILE A 239 19.79 -3.96 20.81
N GLU A 240 20.13 -5.19 21.20
CA GLU A 240 19.48 -6.39 20.70
C GLU A 240 18.01 -6.46 21.13
N ARG A 241 17.71 -6.13 22.39
CA ARG A 241 16.31 -6.03 22.85
C ARG A 241 15.52 -5.01 22.04
N ARG A 242 16.11 -3.83 21.79
CA ARG A 242 15.44 -2.78 21.03
C ARG A 242 15.25 -3.15 19.57
N ARG A 243 16.22 -3.82 18.94
CA ARG A 243 16.10 -4.35 17.58
C ARG A 243 14.95 -5.36 17.49
N MET A 244 14.88 -6.31 18.42
CA MET A 244 13.80 -7.30 18.49
C MET A 244 12.42 -6.64 18.71
N GLU A 245 12.34 -5.57 19.51
CA GLU A 245 11.12 -4.78 19.68
C GLU A 245 10.68 -4.11 18.37
N LEU A 246 11.60 -3.44 17.66
CA LEU A 246 11.33 -2.80 16.38
C LEU A 246 10.86 -3.80 15.33
N GLU A 247 11.51 -4.97 15.25
CA GLU A 247 11.07 -6.05 14.35
C GLU A 247 9.66 -6.56 14.69
N ARG A 248 9.34 -6.73 15.98
CA ARG A 248 7.98 -7.10 16.39
C ARG A 248 6.96 -6.04 16.02
N LEU A 249 7.28 -4.77 16.21
CA LEU A 249 6.38 -3.67 15.86
C LEU A 249 6.16 -3.61 14.35
N ARG A 250 7.22 -3.71 13.55
CA ARG A 250 7.16 -3.78 12.09
C ARG A 250 6.26 -4.92 11.62
N LYS A 251 6.44 -6.13 12.18
CA LYS A 251 5.60 -7.29 11.85
C LYS A 251 4.12 -7.04 12.18
N ARG A 252 3.83 -6.51 13.38
CA ARG A 252 2.44 -6.21 13.78
C ARG A 252 1.78 -5.16 12.87
N GLU A 253 2.49 -4.08 12.56
CA GLU A 253 1.93 -3.04 11.68
C GLU A 253 1.74 -3.54 10.25
N LEU A 254 2.66 -4.38 9.76
CA LEU A 254 2.53 -5.07 8.48
C LEU A 254 1.30 -5.97 8.45
N ASP A 255 1.06 -6.73 9.51
CA ASP A 255 -0.14 -7.59 9.64
C ASP A 255 -1.42 -6.76 9.61
N VAL A 256 -1.45 -5.62 10.30
CA VAL A 256 -2.59 -4.69 10.30
C VAL A 256 -2.83 -4.12 8.89
N LEU A 257 -1.77 -3.70 8.20
CA LEU A 257 -1.85 -3.20 6.83
C LEU A 257 -2.40 -4.27 5.88
N PHE A 258 -1.92 -5.51 6.00
CA PHE A 258 -2.39 -6.63 5.20
C PHE A 258 -3.85 -6.98 5.51
N GLN A 259 -4.25 -7.00 6.78
CA GLN A 259 -5.64 -7.23 7.18
C GLN A 259 -6.57 -6.15 6.63
N ARG A 260 -6.16 -4.88 6.65
CA ARG A 260 -6.92 -3.77 6.05
C ARG A 260 -7.16 -4.04 4.56
N TYR A 261 -6.12 -4.38 3.81
CA TYR A 261 -6.24 -4.72 2.39
C TYR A 261 -7.17 -5.93 2.16
N MET A 262 -7.00 -7.01 2.92
CA MET A 262 -7.86 -8.19 2.82
C MET A 262 -9.34 -7.89 3.11
N ASN A 263 -9.63 -6.98 4.05
CA ASN A 263 -10.99 -6.57 4.36
C ASN A 263 -11.60 -5.77 3.20
N VAL A 264 -10.89 -4.77 2.69
CA VAL A 264 -11.38 -3.94 1.57
C VAL A 264 -11.55 -4.78 0.31
N ARG A 265 -10.60 -5.68 0.01
CA ARG A 265 -10.71 -6.59 -1.14
C ARG A 265 -11.93 -7.50 -1.03
N ARG A 266 -12.18 -8.09 0.15
CA ARG A 266 -13.37 -8.93 0.38
C ARG A 266 -14.67 -8.14 0.25
N GLU A 267 -14.71 -6.89 0.72
CA GLU A 267 -15.88 -6.04 0.54
C GLU A 267 -16.12 -5.73 -0.94
N LEU A 268 -15.07 -5.40 -1.69
CA LEU A 268 -15.16 -5.17 -3.13
C LEU A 268 -15.66 -6.42 -3.86
N GLU A 269 -15.06 -7.59 -3.61
CA GLU A 269 -15.49 -8.86 -4.18
C GLU A 269 -16.97 -9.17 -3.89
N LEU A 270 -17.42 -8.91 -2.65
CA LEU A 270 -18.83 -9.09 -2.26
C LEU A 270 -19.74 -8.18 -3.08
N GLN A 271 -19.39 -6.89 -3.20
CA GLN A 271 -20.16 -5.92 -4.00
C GLN A 271 -20.24 -6.35 -5.46
N GLN A 272 -19.12 -6.76 -6.05
CA GLN A 272 -19.04 -7.23 -7.43
C GLN A 272 -19.86 -8.50 -7.66
N ASN A 273 -19.86 -9.44 -6.71
CA ASN A 273 -20.66 -10.66 -6.78
C ASN A 273 -22.17 -10.37 -6.73
N ILE A 274 -22.61 -9.40 -5.91
CA ILE A 274 -24.00 -8.97 -5.86
C ILE A 274 -24.43 -8.37 -7.21
N ILE A 275 -23.58 -7.52 -7.81
CA ILE A 275 -23.82 -6.93 -9.12
C ILE A 275 -23.91 -8.05 -10.17
N ARG A 276 -22.93 -8.97 -10.21
CA ARG A 276 -22.90 -10.09 -11.16
C ARG A 276 -24.15 -10.97 -11.06
N SER A 277 -24.59 -11.29 -9.85
CA SER A 277 -25.82 -12.06 -9.62
C SER A 277 -27.04 -11.34 -10.19
N LYS A 278 -27.21 -10.06 -9.87
CA LYS A 278 -28.34 -9.24 -10.37
C LYS A 278 -28.31 -9.14 -11.90
N THR A 279 -27.17 -8.77 -12.48
CA THR A 279 -27.02 -8.63 -13.92
C THR A 279 -27.26 -9.97 -14.65
N GLY A 280 -26.79 -11.09 -14.09
CA GLY A 280 -27.07 -12.43 -14.61
C GLY A 280 -28.57 -12.77 -14.62
N THR A 281 -29.32 -12.40 -13.58
CA THR A 281 -30.79 -12.60 -13.58
C THR A 281 -31.51 -11.74 -14.62
N ILE A 282 -30.99 -10.56 -14.92
CA ILE A 282 -31.57 -9.66 -15.93
C ILE A 282 -31.34 -10.27 -17.31
N LEU A 283 -30.10 -10.60 -17.67
CA LEU A 283 -29.78 -11.28 -18.93
C LEU A 283 -30.63 -12.54 -19.15
N LEU A 284 -30.80 -13.36 -18.11
CA LEU A 284 -31.62 -14.58 -18.20
C LEU A 284 -33.11 -14.25 -18.48
N LYS A 285 -33.65 -13.19 -17.88
CA LYS A 285 -35.03 -12.75 -18.15
C LYS A 285 -35.19 -12.27 -19.59
N HIS A 286 -34.22 -11.53 -20.12
CA HIS A 286 -34.31 -11.01 -21.48
C HIS A 286 -34.04 -12.08 -22.55
N ALA A 287 -33.21 -13.08 -22.24
CA ALA A 287 -33.02 -14.25 -23.10
C ALA A 287 -34.24 -15.20 -23.13
N SER A 288 -34.98 -15.32 -22.03
CA SER A 288 -36.11 -16.28 -21.90
C SER A 288 -37.51 -15.69 -22.15
N ASN A 289 -37.66 -14.36 -22.09
CA ASN A 289 -38.97 -13.72 -22.26
C ASN A 289 -39.35 -13.59 -23.74
N THR A 290 -40.28 -14.42 -24.18
CA THR A 290 -40.83 -14.41 -25.55
C THR A 290 -42.08 -13.55 -25.71
N LYS A 291 -42.63 -12.94 -24.64
CA LYS A 291 -44.02 -12.43 -24.67
C LYS A 291 -44.25 -10.98 -24.24
N SER A 292 -43.27 -10.21 -23.78
CA SER A 292 -43.57 -8.83 -23.34
C SER A 292 -42.46 -7.80 -23.54
N ASP A 293 -42.80 -6.68 -24.16
CA ASP A 293 -41.93 -5.50 -24.31
C ASP A 293 -41.90 -4.61 -23.05
N ALA A 294 -42.82 -4.84 -22.10
CA ALA A 294 -43.12 -3.88 -21.04
C ALA A 294 -42.35 -4.05 -19.72
N SER A 295 -41.52 -5.08 -19.55
CA SER A 295 -40.94 -5.36 -18.23
C SER A 295 -39.42 -5.52 -18.29
N GLY A 296 -38.68 -4.49 -17.88
CA GLY A 296 -37.27 -4.63 -17.49
C GLY A 296 -36.43 -3.36 -17.58
N SER A 297 -36.67 -2.49 -18.56
CA SER A 297 -35.73 -1.42 -18.90
C SER A 297 -35.80 -0.18 -17.99
N ALA A 298 -36.98 0.13 -17.42
CA ALA A 298 -37.16 1.31 -16.55
C ALA A 298 -36.41 1.20 -15.21
N ALA A 299 -36.17 -0.02 -14.72
CA ALA A 299 -35.59 -0.22 -13.39
C ALA A 299 -34.08 0.04 -13.34
N LEU A 300 -33.35 0.06 -14.47
CA LEU A 300 -31.89 0.22 -14.49
C LEU A 300 -31.46 1.69 -14.64
N VAL A 301 -32.14 2.47 -15.49
CA VAL A 301 -31.79 3.88 -15.74
C VAL A 301 -32.12 4.76 -14.52
N GLU A 302 -33.24 4.50 -13.85
CA GLU A 302 -33.65 5.25 -12.64
C GLU A 302 -32.82 4.86 -11.40
N SER A 303 -32.34 3.61 -11.36
CA SER A 303 -31.52 3.08 -10.26
C SER A 303 -30.07 3.53 -10.30
N ALA A 304 -29.52 3.82 -11.48
CA ALA A 304 -28.17 4.37 -11.63
C ALA A 304 -28.09 5.84 -11.21
N GLY A 305 -29.17 6.62 -11.37
CA GLY A 305 -29.23 8.05 -11.04
C GLY A 305 -29.72 8.38 -9.62
N SER A 306 -30.57 7.55 -9.01
CA SER A 306 -31.27 7.89 -7.76
C SER A 306 -30.45 7.69 -6.47
N GLY A 307 -29.24 7.13 -6.53
CA GLY A 307 -28.45 6.87 -5.32
C GLY A 307 -29.05 5.83 -4.36
N ALA A 308 -30.18 5.22 -4.72
CA ALA A 308 -30.79 4.08 -4.03
C ALA A 308 -29.90 2.82 -4.03
N PHE A 309 -28.87 2.81 -4.87
CA PHE A 309 -27.89 1.72 -5.01
C PHE A 309 -26.48 2.16 -4.60
N GLY A 310 -26.35 2.84 -3.46
CA GLY A 310 -25.14 2.80 -2.61
C GLY A 310 -23.79 3.28 -3.16
N LEU A 311 -23.67 3.63 -4.45
CA LEU A 311 -22.40 4.05 -5.05
C LEU A 311 -22.02 5.48 -4.64
N THR A 312 -22.99 6.40 -4.55
CA THR A 312 -22.72 7.80 -4.19
C THR A 312 -22.47 8.01 -2.69
N VAL A 313 -23.14 7.24 -1.83
CA VAL A 313 -22.98 7.34 -0.37
C VAL A 313 -21.69 6.65 0.11
N LYS A 314 -21.23 5.59 -0.57
CA LYS A 314 -19.96 4.93 -0.22
C LYS A 314 -18.73 5.47 -0.93
N ARG A 315 -18.85 6.09 -2.11
CA ARG A 315 -17.75 6.86 -2.70
C ARG A 315 -17.32 8.00 -1.77
N ARG A 316 -18.25 8.62 -1.04
CA ARG A 316 -17.93 9.56 0.05
C ARG A 316 -17.17 8.92 1.21
N HIS A 317 -17.45 7.67 1.58
CA HIS A 317 -16.69 6.96 2.61
C HIS A 317 -15.32 6.49 2.13
N PHE A 318 -15.19 6.08 0.86
CA PHE A 318 -13.90 5.81 0.22
C PHE A 318 -13.07 7.09 0.11
N ASP A 319 -13.68 8.19 -0.32
CA ASP A 319 -13.07 9.52 -0.40
C ASP A 319 -12.77 10.11 0.99
N GLU A 320 -13.58 9.85 2.02
CA GLU A 320 -13.28 10.20 3.43
C GLU A 320 -12.11 9.36 3.98
N ALA A 321 -12.08 8.05 3.70
CA ALA A 321 -10.98 7.17 4.09
C ALA A 321 -9.67 7.50 3.35
N MET A 322 -9.77 8.12 2.16
CA MET A 322 -8.66 8.68 1.41
C MET A 322 -8.31 10.12 1.83
N SER A 323 -9.30 10.94 2.23
CA SER A 323 -9.13 12.35 2.63
C SER A 323 -8.63 12.52 4.07
N HIS A 324 -8.89 11.56 4.97
CA HIS A 324 -8.27 11.55 6.29
C HIS A 324 -6.75 11.27 6.26
N ARG A 325 -6.16 11.12 5.06
CA ARG A 325 -4.71 10.95 4.85
C ARG A 325 -3.94 12.26 4.64
N THR A 326 -4.61 13.42 4.59
CA THR A 326 -3.94 14.72 4.34
C THR A 326 -3.87 15.66 5.54
N SER A 327 -4.24 15.20 6.75
CA SER A 327 -3.97 15.97 7.97
C SER A 327 -2.64 15.49 8.60
N PRO A 328 -1.55 16.28 8.52
CA PRO A 328 -0.36 15.99 9.29
C PRO A 328 -0.73 16.15 10.77
N ALA A 329 -0.71 15.04 11.50
CA ALA A 329 -0.72 15.07 12.95
C ALA A 329 0.56 15.81 13.39
N SER A 330 0.40 17.06 13.80
CA SER A 330 1.40 17.80 14.56
C SER A 330 1.63 17.07 15.88
N HIS A 331 2.55 16.12 15.91
CA HIS A 331 3.08 15.59 17.16
C HIS A 331 4.13 16.55 17.68
N GLN A 332 3.68 17.37 18.64
CA GLN A 332 4.54 18.03 19.62
C GLN A 332 5.42 16.97 20.29
N ALA A 333 6.73 17.17 20.22
CA ALA A 333 7.70 16.44 21.02
C ALA A 333 7.52 16.80 22.51
N PRO A 334 7.55 15.83 23.44
CA PRO A 334 7.78 16.14 24.84
C PRO A 334 9.28 16.35 25.07
N GLU A 335 9.61 17.40 25.83
CA GLU A 335 10.94 17.68 26.39
C GLU A 335 11.48 16.55 27.27
#